data_AF-A0A397J445-F1
#
_entry.id   AF-A0A397J445-F1
#
_cell.length_a   1.000
_cell.length_b   1.000
_cell.length_c   1.000
_cell.angle_alpha   90.00
_cell.angle_beta   90.00
_cell.angle_gamma   90.00
#
_symmetry.space_group_name_H-M   'P 1'
#
loop_
_entity.id
_entity.type
_entity.pdbx_description
1 polymer ?
#
loop_
_entity_poly.entity_id
_entity_poly.type
_entity_poly.pdbx_seq_one_letter_code
_entity_poly.pdbx_strand_id
1 'polypeptide(L)' 'MKNHFLNGKHLLRMGPEGTPYEGGIFAAILRFPTDYPLSPPTMKFTCDMFHPNGM' A
#
# COMPACT_ATOMS: atom_id res chain seq x y z
N MET A 1 -9.19 19.27 4.70
CA MET A 1 -8.71 18.79 6.03
C MET A 1 -8.78 17.28 6.23
N LYS A 2 -9.72 16.50 5.64
CA LYS A 2 -9.81 15.05 5.88
C LYS A 2 -8.69 14.21 5.25
N ASN A 3 -8.22 14.54 4.04
CA ASN A 3 -7.24 13.70 3.33
C ASN A 3 -5.84 13.75 3.95
N HIS A 4 -5.49 14.81 4.70
CA HIS A 4 -4.20 14.86 5.41
C HIS A 4 -4.04 13.72 6.43
N PHE A 5 -5.12 13.25 7.04
CA PHE A 5 -5.08 12.11 7.97
C PHE A 5 -5.02 10.75 7.26
N LEU A 6 -5.40 10.70 5.97
CA LEU A 6 -5.43 9.48 5.18
C LEU A 6 -4.12 9.25 4.41
N ASN A 7 -3.30 10.28 4.24
CA ASN A 7 -1.99 10.19 3.60
C ASN A 7 -0.94 9.73 4.61
N GLY A 8 -0.26 8.60 4.36
CA GLY A 8 0.72 8.08 5.33
C GLY A 8 1.53 6.87 4.88
N LYS A 9 2.52 6.51 5.71
CA LYS A 9 3.20 5.21 5.66
C LYS A 9 2.36 4.20 6.44
N HIS A 10 2.07 3.08 5.83
CA HIS A 10 1.29 1.99 6.39
C HIS A 10 2.05 0.67 6.26
N LEU A 11 1.79 -0.26 7.17
CA LEU A 11 2.28 -1.63 7.10
C LEU A 11 1.13 -2.53 6.68
N LEU A 12 1.31 -3.24 5.56
CA LEU A 12 0.43 -4.30 5.13
C LEU A 12 0.93 -5.60 5.76
N ARG A 13 0.15 -6.14 6.70
CA ARG A 13 0.51 -7.34 7.46
C ARG A 13 -0.19 -8.55 6.83
N MET A 14 0.58 -9.62 6.62
CA MET A 14 0.17 -10.93 6.10
C MET A 14 0.02 -10.95 4.58
N GLY A 15 1.12 -11.27 3.88
CA GLY A 15 0.99 -11.79 2.53
C GLY A 15 0.21 -13.11 2.53
N PRO A 16 -0.47 -13.46 1.43
CA PRO A 16 -1.41 -14.57 1.40
C PRO A 16 -0.74 -15.94 1.63
N GLU A 17 -1.44 -16.85 2.31
CA GLU A 17 -1.01 -18.24 2.46
C GLU A 17 -0.84 -18.94 1.11
N GLY A 18 0.14 -19.83 1.03
CA GLY A 18 0.48 -20.56 -0.19
C GLY A 18 1.18 -19.70 -1.25
N THR A 19 1.60 -18.48 -0.92
CA THR A 19 2.40 -17.62 -1.81
C THR A 19 3.82 -17.43 -1.27
N PRO A 20 4.80 -17.04 -2.12
CA PRO A 20 6.14 -16.68 -1.65
C PRO A 20 6.18 -15.51 -0.64
N TYR A 21 5.05 -14.83 -0.44
CA TYR A 21 4.91 -13.68 0.45
C TYR A 21 4.18 -14.01 1.76
N GLU A 22 3.79 -15.28 1.97
CA GLU A 22 3.05 -15.74 3.15
C GLU A 22 3.68 -15.22 4.45
N GLY A 23 2.85 -14.64 5.33
CA GLY A 23 3.31 -14.09 6.62
C GLY A 23 4.14 -12.81 6.52
N GLY A 24 4.39 -12.30 5.30
CA GLY A 24 5.18 -11.09 5.08
C GLY A 24 4.54 -9.81 5.63
N ILE A 25 5.39 -8.82 5.92
CA ILE A 25 4.99 -7.46 6.30
C ILE A 25 5.59 -6.49 5.30
N PHE A 26 4.74 -5.75 4.60
CA PHE A 26 5.15 -4.89 3.48
C PHE A 26 4.80 -3.44 3.77
N ALA A 27 5.82 -2.59 3.82
CA ALA A 27 5.64 -1.17 4.04
C ALA A 27 5.22 -0.47 2.74
N ALA A 28 4.13 0.30 2.79
CA ALA A 28 3.62 1.04 1.65
C ALA A 28 3.23 2.48 2.05
N ILE A 29 3.25 3.39 1.06
CA ILE A 29 2.69 4.73 1.20
C ILE A 29 1.36 4.76 0.45
N LEU A 30 0.31 5.22 1.13
CA LEU A 30 -1.00 5.42 0.54
C LEU A 30 -1.24 6.93 0.38
N ARG A 31 -1.64 7.35 -0.82
CA ARG A 31 -1.98 8.74 -1.12
C ARG A 31 -3.40 8.87 -1.64
N PHE A 32 -4.19 9.71 -0.98
CA PHE A 32 -5.56 9.99 -1.35
C PHE A 32 -5.65 11.29 -2.14
N PRO A 33 -6.27 11.27 -3.33
CA PRO A 33 -6.48 12.48 -4.11
C PRO A 33 -7.52 13.38 -3.43
N THR A 34 -7.58 14.65 -3.80
CA THR A 34 -8.46 15.65 -3.15
C THR A 34 -9.96 15.37 -3.34
N ASP A 35 -10.31 14.68 -4.42
CA ASP A 35 -11.66 14.31 -4.84
C ASP A 35 -12.07 12.90 -4.40
N TYR A 36 -11.28 12.22 -3.57
CA TYR A 36 -11.67 10.94 -2.97
C TYR A 36 -13.05 11.05 -2.30
N PRO A 37 -13.99 10.11 -2.51
CA PRO A 37 -13.80 8.79 -3.13
C PRO A 37 -14.04 8.70 -4.65
N LEU A 38 -14.20 9.81 -5.37
CA LEU A 38 -14.46 9.79 -6.82
C LEU A 38 -13.27 9.22 -7.60
N SER A 39 -12.05 9.66 -7.26
CA SER A 39 -10.81 9.05 -7.76
C SER A 39 -10.19 8.12 -6.71
N PRO A 40 -9.60 6.99 -7.12
CA PRO A 40 -9.01 6.03 -6.19
C PRO A 40 -7.71 6.56 -5.56
N PRO A 41 -7.31 6.05 -4.39
CA PRO A 41 -5.99 6.32 -3.83
C PRO A 41 -4.90 5.65 -4.68
N THR A 42 -3.68 6.17 -4.59
CA THR A 42 -2.48 5.52 -5.14
C THR A 42 -1.68 4.89 -4.01
N MET A 43 -1.12 3.70 -4.26
CA MET A 43 -0.29 2.96 -3.31
C MET A 43 1.09 2.73 -3.93
N LYS A 44 2.15 2.86 -3.13
CA LYS A 44 3.51 2.52 -3.52
C LYS A 44 4.20 1.71 -2.43
N PHE A 45 4.78 0.57 -2.77
CA PHE A 45 5.61 -0.17 -1.82
C PHE A 45 6.94 0.56 -1.57
N THR A 46 7.41 0.50 -0.32
CA THR A 46 8.67 1.13 0.12
C THR A 46 9.70 0.12 0.60
N CYS A 47 9.30 -1.14 0.75
CA CYS A 47 10.20 -2.25 0.98
C CYS A 47 10.65 -2.84 -0.36
N ASP A 48 11.85 -3.40 -0.39
CA ASP A 48 12.31 -4.19 -1.52
C ASP A 48 11.50 -5.48 -1.60
N MET A 49 10.71 -5.62 -2.66
CA MET A 49 9.88 -6.79 -2.95
C MET A 49 10.08 -7.19 -4.40
N PHE A 50 10.32 -8.47 -4.64
CA PHE A 50 10.28 -9.03 -5.98
C PHE A 50 8.84 -9.40 -6.33
N HIS A 51 8.19 -8.68 -7.26
CA HIS A 51 6.83 -8.97 -7.71
C HIS A 51 6.71 -8.67 -9.23
N PRO A 52 6.01 -9.50 -10.02
CA PRO A 52 5.95 -9.36 -11.49
C PRO A 52 5.35 -8.03 -11.96
N ASN A 53 4.48 -7.42 -11.17
CA ASN A 53 3.91 -6.09 -11.46
C ASN A 53 4.79 -4.92 -10.96
N GLY A 54 6.02 -5.20 -10.50
CA GLY A 54 6.95 -4.21 -9.97
C GLY A 54 6.67 -3.78 -8.52
N MET A 55 7.43 -2.77 -8.06
CA MET A 55 7.28 -2.06 -6.78
C MET A 55 6.65 -0.68 -6.96
#